data_AF-A0A975LGL7-F1
#
_entry.id   AF-A0A975LGL7-F1
#
_cell.length_a   1.000
_cell.length_b   1.000
_cell.length_c   1.000
_cell.angle_alpha   90.00
_cell.angle_beta   90.00
_cell.angle_gamma   90.00
#
_symmetry.space_group_name_H-M   'P 1'
#
loop_
_entity.id
_entity.type
_entity.pdbx_description
1 polymer ?
#
loop_
_entity_poly.entity_id
_entity_poly.type
_entity_poly.pdbx_seq_one_letter_code
_entity_poly.pdbx_strand_id
1 'polypeptide(L)'
;MGLTLFQMTNILHKHLYRDCPVDTENLHDRGLVKKQFGPNSMGVEMGGPLAPYGPITTLPWVSPHWNGKRNPHEGWAKRAANAAAEEIASTTGGRVA
;
A
#
# COMPACT_ATOMS: atom_id res chain seq x y z
N MET A 1 10.84 0.15 23.11
CA MET A 1 11.91 0.63 22.19
C MET A 1 11.20 1.30 21.03
N GLY A 2 11.55 2.54 20.66
CA GLY A 2 10.86 3.26 19.58
C GLY A 2 11.22 2.68 18.20
N LEU A 3 10.26 2.68 17.27
CA LEU A 3 10.53 2.35 15.86
C LEU A 3 11.03 3.58 15.11
N THR A 4 12.00 3.40 14.23
CA THR A 4 12.44 4.44 13.29
C THR A 4 11.45 4.59 12.13
N LEU A 5 11.49 5.73 11.42
CA LEU A 5 10.73 5.93 10.17
C LEU A 5 10.99 4.81 9.15
N PHE A 6 12.23 4.34 9.06
CA PHE A 6 12.61 3.24 8.18
C PHE A 6 11.92 1.91 8.57
N GLN A 7 11.92 1.59 9.87
CA GLN A 7 11.26 0.38 10.38
C GLN A 7 9.74 0.44 10.17
N MET A 8 9.11 1.57 10.47
CA MET A 8 7.68 1.77 10.22
C MET A 8 7.35 1.67 8.72
N THR A 9 8.20 2.22 7.85
CA THR A 9 8.02 2.11 6.39
C THR A 9 8.21 0.68 5.90
N ASN A 10 9.10 -0.11 6.50
CA ASN A 10 9.24 -1.53 6.16
C ASN A 10 7.98 -2.33 6.56
N ILE A 11 7.37 -2.01 7.71
CA ILE A 11 6.09 -2.62 8.09
C ILE A 11 5.01 -2.25 7.08
N LEU A 12 4.86 -0.97 6.74
CA LEU A 12 3.91 -0.52 5.71
C LEU A 12 4.13 -1.24 4.38
N HIS A 13 5.37 -1.27 3.89
CA HIS A 13 5.71 -1.96 2.65
C HIS A 13 5.39 -3.46 2.70
N LYS A 14 5.69 -4.14 3.81
CA LYS A 14 5.37 -5.57 4.00
C LYS A 14 3.88 -5.84 3.81
N HIS A 15 3.01 -5.03 4.42
CA HIS A 15 1.56 -5.19 4.29
C HIS A 15 1.07 -4.83 2.88
N LEU A 16 1.59 -3.75 2.29
CA LEU A 16 1.25 -3.39 0.91
C LEU A 16 1.67 -4.49 -0.07
N TYR A 17 2.87 -5.05 0.06
CA TYR A 17 3.36 -6.12 -0.80
C TYR A 17 2.47 -7.36 -0.71
N ARG A 18 2.15 -7.81 0.51
CA ARG A 18 1.31 -8.99 0.76
C ARG A 18 -0.10 -8.86 0.19
N ASP A 19 -0.71 -7.68 0.30
CA ASP A 19 -2.10 -7.46 -0.09
C ASP A 19 -2.23 -6.91 -1.52
N CYS A 20 -1.11 -6.66 -2.21
CA CYS A 20 -1.08 -6.11 -3.55
C CYS A 20 -1.69 -7.10 -4.56
N PRO A 21 -2.58 -6.64 -5.45
CA PRO A 21 -3.06 -7.44 -6.57
C PRO A 21 -1.90 -7.90 -7.45
N VAL A 22 -1.92 -9.17 -7.84
CA VAL A 22 -0.94 -9.77 -8.75
C VAL A 22 -1.64 -10.12 -10.04
N ASP A 23 -1.19 -9.49 -11.12
CA ASP A 23 -1.58 -9.82 -12.50
C ASP A 23 -0.31 -10.12 -13.31
N THR A 24 0.48 -9.09 -13.65
CA THR A 24 1.78 -9.23 -14.32
C THR A 24 2.98 -9.03 -13.39
N GLU A 25 2.76 -9.07 -12.06
CA GLU A 25 3.73 -8.81 -10.99
C GLU A 25 4.37 -7.39 -10.96
N ASN A 26 4.20 -6.57 -12.00
CA ASN A 26 4.83 -5.24 -12.10
C ASN A 26 4.49 -4.31 -10.93
N LEU A 27 3.23 -4.25 -10.50
CA LEU A 27 2.84 -3.44 -9.35
C LEU A 27 3.43 -4.00 -8.05
N HIS A 28 3.35 -5.32 -7.87
CA HIS A 28 3.80 -6.03 -6.68
C HIS A 28 5.31 -5.92 -6.47
N ASP A 29 6.10 -6.17 -7.51
CA ASP A 29 7.56 -6.24 -7.41
C ASP A 29 8.27 -4.92 -7.68
N ARG A 30 7.66 -4.02 -8.45
CA ARG A 30 8.33 -2.80 -8.92
C ARG A 30 7.54 -1.53 -8.68
N GLY A 31 6.26 -1.64 -8.30
CA GLY A 31 5.35 -0.52 -8.13
C GLY A 31 5.11 -0.10 -6.67
N LEU A 32 5.82 -0.67 -5.70
CA LEU A 32 5.75 -0.29 -4.29
C LEU A 32 7.12 0.18 -3.81
N VAL A 33 7.41 1.48 -3.98
CA VAL A 33 8.75 2.02 -3.75
C VAL A 33 8.81 2.75 -2.41
N LYS A 34 9.62 2.24 -1.48
CA LYS A 34 9.93 2.94 -0.22
C LYS A 34 10.68 4.24 -0.53
N LYS A 35 10.17 5.37 -0.05
CA LYS A 35 10.71 6.69 -0.38
C LYS A 35 10.66 7.62 0.83
N GLN A 36 11.74 8.37 1.02
CA GLN A 36 11.79 9.48 1.97
C GLN A 36 11.29 10.75 1.27
N PHE A 37 10.27 11.39 1.82
CA PHE A 37 9.68 12.62 1.29
C PHE A 37 10.22 13.88 2.00
N GLY A 38 10.87 13.71 3.15
CA GLY A 38 11.54 14.79 3.88
C GLY A 38 12.27 14.28 5.12
N PRO A 39 12.88 15.17 5.92
CA PRO A 39 13.68 14.79 7.10
C PRO A 39 12.92 13.92 8.09
N ASN A 40 11.62 14.19 8.28
CA ASN A 40 10.74 13.49 9.22
C ASN A 40 9.57 12.79 8.51
N SER A 41 9.69 12.48 7.21
CA SER A 41 8.61 11.88 6.43
C SER A 41 9.12 10.81 5.48
N MET A 42 8.58 9.61 5.60
CA MET A 42 8.89 8.45 4.76
C MET A 42 7.62 7.64 4.54
N GLY A 43 7.52 6.98 3.39
CA GLY A 43 6.39 6.10 3.08
C GLY A 43 6.67 5.24 1.86
N VAL A 44 5.59 4.75 1.25
CA VAL A 44 5.64 3.95 0.02
C VAL A 44 4.94 4.73 -1.08
N GLU A 45 5.65 5.00 -2.16
CA GLU A 45 5.10 5.51 -3.41
C GLU A 45 4.53 4.33 -4.21
N MET A 46 3.26 4.42 -4.60
CA MET A 46 2.57 3.40 -5.37
C MET A 46 2.51 3.76 -6.85
N GLY A 47 2.95 2.84 -7.71
CA GLY A 47 2.96 2.95 -9.15
C GLY A 47 4.36 3.24 -9.70
N GLY A 48 4.45 4.10 -10.71
CA GLY A 48 5.68 4.41 -11.42
C GLY A 48 5.65 3.95 -12.88
N PRO A 49 6.75 4.12 -13.64
CA PRO A 49 6.76 3.90 -15.09
C PRO A 49 6.34 2.49 -15.54
N LEU A 50 6.61 1.48 -14.71
CA LEU A 50 6.29 0.08 -15.00
C LEU A 50 4.92 -0.37 -14.47
N ALA A 51 4.33 0.41 -13.56
CA ALA A 51 3.01 0.14 -12.99
C ALA A 51 2.18 1.42 -12.84
N PRO A 52 2.00 2.23 -13.92
CA PRO A 52 1.32 3.53 -13.81
C PRO A 52 -0.15 3.39 -13.40
N TYR A 53 -0.71 2.20 -13.62
CA TYR A 53 -2.07 1.82 -13.22
C TYR A 53 -2.22 1.56 -11.72
N GLY A 54 -1.12 1.43 -10.96
CA GLY A 54 -1.11 1.04 -9.55
C GLY A 54 -2.15 1.76 -8.69
N PRO A 55 -2.20 3.11 -8.69
CA PRO A 55 -3.20 3.86 -7.93
C PRO A 55 -4.65 3.51 -8.27
N ILE A 56 -4.96 3.24 -9.54
CA ILE A 56 -6.33 2.95 -10.01
C ILE A 56 -6.84 1.62 -9.45
N THR A 57 -5.95 0.67 -9.18
CA THR A 57 -6.31 -0.62 -8.57
C THR A 57 -6.93 -0.48 -7.18
N THR A 58 -6.70 0.65 -6.50
CA THR A 58 -7.22 0.94 -5.16
C THR A 58 -8.61 1.57 -5.18
N LEU A 59 -9.01 2.20 -6.30
CA LEU A 59 -10.19 3.05 -6.39
C LEU A 59 -11.47 2.25 -6.71
N PRO A 60 -12.64 2.75 -6.30
CA PRO A 60 -13.91 2.20 -6.77
C PRO A 60 -14.07 2.47 -8.27
N TRP A 61 -14.29 1.42 -9.04
CA TRP A 61 -14.67 1.54 -10.45
C TRP A 61 -15.58 0.39 -10.85
N VAL A 62 -16.34 0.63 -11.93
CA VAL A 62 -17.21 -0.35 -12.59
C VAL A 62 -16.75 -0.43 -14.04
N SER A 63 -16.50 -1.63 -14.55
CA SER A 63 -16.07 -1.81 -15.94
C SER A 63 -17.27 -2.03 -16.85
N PRO A 64 -17.56 -1.12 -17.80
CA PRO A 64 -18.58 -1.33 -18.81
C PRO A 64 -18.23 -2.51 -19.72
N HIS A 65 -16.94 -2.68 -20.01
CA HIS A 65 -16.42 -3.78 -20.83
C HIS A 65 -16.61 -5.14 -20.15
N TRP A 66 -16.60 -5.19 -18.81
CA TRP A 66 -16.78 -6.42 -18.05
C TRP A 66 -18.18 -6.54 -17.47
N ASN A 67 -19.21 -6.24 -18.26
CA ASN A 67 -20.63 -6.40 -17.89
C ASN A 67 -20.99 -5.76 -16.54
N GLY A 68 -20.42 -4.60 -16.23
CA GLY A 68 -20.69 -3.89 -14.97
C GLY A 68 -20.01 -4.50 -13.73
N LYS A 69 -19.00 -5.35 -13.91
CA LYS A 69 -18.19 -5.85 -12.79
C LYS A 69 -17.47 -4.70 -12.07
N ARG A 70 -17.48 -4.76 -10.75
CA ARG A 70 -16.77 -3.84 -9.86
C ARG A 70 -15.30 -4.23 -9.74
N ASN A 71 -14.47 -3.27 -9.34
CA ASN A 71 -13.08 -3.53 -8.96
C ASN A 71 -13.01 -4.58 -7.83
N PRO A 72 -12.43 -5.77 -8.07
CA PRO A 72 -12.29 -6.78 -7.02
C PRO A 72 -11.28 -6.37 -5.93
N HIS A 73 -10.41 -5.41 -6.23
CA HIS A 73 -9.35 -4.96 -5.34
C HIS A 73 -9.63 -3.60 -4.70
N GLU A 74 -10.86 -3.08 -4.81
CA GLU A 74 -11.23 -1.81 -4.21
C GLU A 74 -10.79 -1.72 -2.74
N GLY A 75 -10.09 -0.64 -2.39
CA GLY A 75 -9.64 -0.36 -1.03
C GLY A 75 -8.53 -1.25 -0.48
N TRP A 76 -7.89 -2.11 -1.29
CA TRP A 76 -6.84 -3.01 -0.81
C TRP A 76 -5.70 -2.28 -0.10
N ALA A 77 -5.22 -1.18 -0.67
CA ALA A 77 -4.11 -0.40 -0.11
C ALA A 77 -4.48 0.24 1.23
N LYS A 78 -5.74 0.68 1.39
CA LYS A 78 -6.24 1.21 2.66
C LYS A 78 -6.29 0.13 3.73
N ARG A 79 -6.78 -1.07 3.40
CA ARG A 79 -6.80 -2.20 4.34
C ARG A 79 -5.38 -2.60 4.77
N ALA A 80 -4.45 -2.67 3.81
CA ALA A 80 -3.05 -2.95 4.07
C ALA A 80 -2.40 -1.89 4.98
N ALA A 81 -2.65 -0.61 4.70
CA ALA A 81 -2.15 0.50 5.51
C ALA A 81 -2.71 0.48 6.94
N ASN A 82 -3.99 0.14 7.12
CA ASN A 82 -4.60 -0.01 8.44
C ASN A 82 -3.94 -1.16 9.23
N ALA A 83 -3.74 -2.31 8.59
CA ALA A 83 -3.07 -3.44 9.23
C ALA A 83 -1.62 -3.10 9.65
N ALA A 84 -0.90 -2.36 8.81
CA ALA A 84 0.43 -1.85 9.16
C ALA A 84 0.38 -0.87 10.35
N ALA A 85 -0.61 0.02 10.39
CA ALA A 85 -0.79 0.96 11.48
C ALA A 85 -1.08 0.23 12.81
N GLU A 86 -1.90 -0.82 12.78
CA GLU A 86 -2.17 -1.67 13.95
C GLU A 86 -0.91 -2.36 14.45
N GLU A 87 -0.08 -2.91 13.55
CA GLU A 87 1.20 -3.52 13.93
C GLU A 87 2.17 -2.50 14.56
N ILE A 88 2.29 -1.31 13.97
CA ILE A 88 3.11 -0.22 14.49
C ILE A 88 2.60 0.20 15.88
N ALA A 89 1.29 0.36 16.04
CA ALA A 89 0.67 0.73 17.30
C ALA A 89 0.94 -0.32 18.38
N SER A 90 0.75 -1.60 18.08
CA SER A 90 1.04 -2.70 19.02
C SER A 90 2.51 -2.74 19.46
N THR A 91 3.44 -2.42 18.55
CA THR A 91 4.88 -2.43 18.82
C THR A 91 5.33 -1.22 19.64
N THR A 92 4.72 -0.06 19.42
CA THR A 92 5.09 1.21 20.05
C THR A 92 4.28 1.53 21.30
N GLY A 93 3.21 0.78 21.58
CA GLY A 93 2.23 1.09 22.62
C GLY A 93 1.25 2.21 22.22
N GLY A 94 1.15 2.52 20.91
CA GLY A 94 0.25 3.52 20.36
C GLY A 94 -1.20 3.01 20.17
N ARG A 95 -2.05 3.85 19.57
CA ARG A 95 -3.42 3.49 19.17
C ARG A 95 -3.71 4.02 17.76
N VAL A 96 -4.45 3.23 16.98
CA VAL A 96 -5.01 3.64 15.68
C VAL A 96 -6.35 4.33 15.95
N ALA A 97 -6.59 5.47 15.31
CA ALA A 97 -7.81 6.27 15.43
C ALA A 97 -8.64 6.21 14.14
#